data_AF-B8HIQ2-F1
#
_entry.id   AF-B8HIQ2-F1
#
_cell.length_a   1.000
_cell.length_b   1.000
_cell.length_c   1.000
_cell.angle_alpha   90.00
_cell.angle_beta   90.00
_cell.angle_gamma   90.00
#
_symmetry.space_group_name_H-M   'P 1'
#
loop_
_entity.id
_entity.type
_entity.pdbx_description
1 polymer ?
#
loop_
_entity_poly.entity_id
_entity_poly.type
_entity_poly.pdbx_seq_one_letter_code
_entity_poly.pdbx_strand_id
1 'polypeptide(L)'
;MVTNAHPDGGPLSIAMNDISSLYRSINTTRDAKELAAMLLHPERERPAVVVSTTKNGPLIRPADLAKRLGPDADVYLLGSASLAYDFQDAMPWDTSVYGGAARCYPPGNSWANNTAKSMVRLAYTEEEGRAAISLLADDVAAMEALVPVKVTTTSAPRPTVSAAVEGTVSVILEPDGVLIKLEDGIARIDTSLLAPGISPQRLFSPSQKVTGTVRDGIFTITEGLHTPGDAADHAARGTVQPALVTSHKTVALFPGLSVRHANDEPVGSVIAVHIELSGRADGKAWKLGTVTDPDEITDALPFVIGGDPWIRWEPSPSAPPAAEPTGAAGIQAPDTAERQDAVDPADIDPFTALDAVRSRLEHLSAENARLSGELEALLLDSVAETDAAPLPSPALGGAELERLRSQVALLTRERVDMLRDHRRAMSDADELAAENARMAHTIERLREDVRKERARADRARQMARDIDDVADTGPLFSDPEDQFRHEIYLEWATRIPAGSKSDSPLADYGFAEGFLASVEEIQGIDRSKIVAVAVEVLTGLADALPGRDMHRLRGGISGTSSFVEDPELGTAWRVALQVKTASARRMHFWRGTDGRIVFATVGLHDDMDI
;
A
#
# COMPACT_ATOMS: atom_id res chain seq x y z
N MET A 1 -33.17 17.58 -41.48
CA MET A 1 -33.76 16.34 -40.90
C MET A 1 -32.70 15.26 -41.01
N VAL A 2 -32.10 14.88 -39.87
CA VAL A 2 -32.34 13.59 -39.17
C VAL A 2 -31.30 12.56 -39.63
N THR A 3 -30.41 11.98 -38.82
CA THR A 3 -29.95 12.15 -37.41
C THR A 3 -28.74 11.23 -37.25
N ASN A 4 -27.77 11.66 -36.44
CA ASN A 4 -26.71 10.82 -35.87
C ASN A 4 -27.29 9.71 -34.98
N ALA A 5 -26.67 8.53 -34.99
CA ALA A 5 -26.92 7.48 -34.00
C ALA A 5 -25.59 7.07 -33.33
N HIS A 6 -25.52 7.30 -32.02
CA HIS A 6 -24.56 6.74 -31.07
C HIS A 6 -24.63 5.20 -31.04
N PRO A 7 -23.54 4.49 -30.72
CA PRO A 7 -23.63 3.17 -30.12
C PRO A 7 -23.73 3.32 -28.59
N ASP A 8 -24.91 3.00 -28.05
CA ASP A 8 -25.17 2.83 -26.63
C ASP A 8 -24.29 1.70 -26.05
N GLY A 9 -23.59 2.00 -24.96
CA GLY A 9 -22.97 1.01 -24.08
C GLY A 9 -24.05 0.33 -23.23
N GLY A 10 -24.48 -0.85 -23.67
CA GLY A 10 -25.27 -1.78 -22.85
C GLY A 10 -24.38 -2.69 -21.99
N PRO A 11 -24.93 -3.28 -20.90
CA PRO A 11 -24.17 -4.08 -19.94
C PRO A 11 -23.74 -5.43 -20.52
N LEU A 12 -22.60 -5.88 -20.01
CA LEU A 12 -21.86 -7.12 -20.31
C LEU A 12 -22.68 -8.26 -20.93
N SER A 13 -22.38 -8.56 -22.20
CA SER A 13 -22.63 -9.88 -22.79
C SER A 13 -21.72 -10.90 -22.10
N ILE A 14 -22.27 -11.60 -21.11
CA ILE A 14 -21.64 -12.74 -20.45
C ILE A 14 -21.48 -13.84 -21.50
N ALA A 15 -20.27 -13.95 -22.08
CA ALA A 15 -19.91 -15.11 -22.87
C ALA A 15 -19.92 -16.32 -21.93
N MET A 16 -20.92 -17.15 -22.15
CA MET A 16 -21.22 -18.40 -21.48
C MET A 16 -20.13 -19.43 -21.80
N ASN A 17 -18.95 -19.29 -21.18
CA ASN A 17 -17.88 -20.27 -21.26
C ASN A 17 -17.57 -20.83 -19.85
N ASP A 18 -17.77 -22.15 -19.77
CA ASP A 18 -17.43 -23.11 -18.72
C ASP A 18 -18.39 -23.27 -17.52
N ILE A 19 -19.56 -23.87 -17.78
CA ILE A 19 -20.52 -24.36 -16.75
C ILE A 19 -20.13 -25.77 -16.23
N SER A 20 -18.92 -26.27 -16.51
CA SER A 20 -18.48 -27.61 -16.05
C SER A 20 -17.46 -27.58 -14.91
N SER A 21 -16.97 -26.41 -14.48
CA SER A 21 -16.04 -26.32 -13.35
C SER A 21 -16.82 -26.12 -12.05
N LEU A 22 -16.67 -27.04 -11.09
CA LEU A 22 -17.26 -26.95 -9.75
C LEU A 22 -16.94 -25.63 -9.01
N TYR A 23 -15.85 -24.95 -9.39
CA TYR A 23 -15.44 -23.64 -8.88
C TYR A 23 -14.87 -22.79 -10.01
N ARG A 24 -14.86 -21.46 -9.88
CA ARG A 24 -14.29 -20.54 -10.88
C ARG A 24 -12.84 -20.19 -10.54
N SER A 25 -11.93 -20.34 -11.50
CA SER A 25 -10.53 -19.92 -11.33
C SER A 25 -10.31 -18.50 -11.81
N ILE A 26 -9.62 -17.69 -11.01
CA ILE A 26 -9.23 -16.31 -11.27
C ILE A 26 -7.74 -16.29 -11.59
N ASN A 27 -7.39 -16.00 -12.84
CA ASN A 27 -6.02 -16.14 -13.35
C ASN A 27 -5.41 -14.81 -13.84
N THR A 28 -6.16 -13.71 -13.82
CA THR A 28 -5.68 -12.40 -14.26
C THR A 28 -6.00 -11.31 -13.23
N THR A 29 -5.18 -10.26 -13.21
CA THR A 29 -5.39 -9.06 -12.36
C THR A 29 -6.75 -8.42 -12.61
N ARG A 30 -7.21 -8.43 -13.87
CA ARG A 30 -8.52 -7.92 -14.24
C ARG A 30 -9.64 -8.74 -13.59
N ASP A 31 -9.58 -10.07 -13.69
CA ASP A 31 -10.59 -10.96 -13.10
C ASP A 31 -10.59 -10.87 -11.57
N ALA A 32 -9.44 -10.64 -10.95
CA ALA A 32 -9.33 -10.42 -9.51
C ALA A 32 -10.06 -9.13 -9.07
N LYS A 33 -9.91 -8.04 -9.82
CA LYS A 33 -10.63 -6.78 -9.56
C LYS A 33 -12.13 -6.91 -9.85
N GLU A 34 -12.51 -7.63 -10.89
CA GLU A 34 -13.92 -7.92 -11.21
C GLU A 34 -14.56 -8.81 -10.12
N LEU A 35 -13.82 -9.79 -9.58
CA LEU A 35 -14.27 -10.58 -8.43
C LEU A 35 -14.50 -9.70 -7.20
N ALA A 36 -13.56 -8.81 -6.86
CA ALA A 36 -13.72 -7.88 -5.75
C ALA A 36 -14.97 -6.99 -5.93
N ALA A 37 -15.17 -6.43 -7.12
CA ALA A 37 -16.35 -5.62 -7.44
C ALA A 37 -17.67 -6.42 -7.31
N MET A 38 -17.67 -7.70 -7.72
CA MET A 38 -18.82 -8.59 -7.57
C MET A 38 -19.13 -8.87 -6.09
N LEU A 39 -18.10 -9.15 -5.28
CA LEU A 39 -18.29 -9.39 -3.85
C LEU A 39 -18.89 -8.16 -3.15
N LEU A 40 -18.43 -6.96 -3.51
CA LEU A 40 -18.89 -5.68 -2.95
C LEU A 40 -20.25 -5.22 -3.49
N HIS A 41 -20.87 -5.98 -4.40
CA HIS A 41 -22.15 -5.61 -4.97
C HIS A 41 -23.28 -5.74 -3.91
N PRO A 42 -24.04 -4.66 -3.61
CA PRO A 42 -25.04 -4.67 -2.56
C PRO A 42 -26.21 -5.62 -2.83
N GLU A 43 -26.50 -5.91 -4.11
CA GLU A 43 -27.57 -6.81 -4.52
C GLU A 43 -27.10 -8.26 -4.75
N ARG A 44 -25.88 -8.62 -4.35
CA ARG A 44 -25.40 -10.00 -4.49
C ARG A 44 -26.24 -10.93 -3.61
N GLU A 45 -27.05 -11.77 -4.22
CA GLU A 45 -28.00 -12.63 -3.48
C GLU A 45 -27.37 -13.91 -2.92
N ARG A 46 -26.20 -14.34 -3.44
CA ARG A 46 -25.57 -15.61 -3.06
C ARG A 46 -24.28 -15.42 -2.25
N PRO A 47 -24.07 -16.22 -1.18
CA PRO A 47 -22.78 -16.29 -0.51
C PRO A 47 -21.69 -16.71 -1.49
N ALA A 48 -20.47 -16.24 -1.25
CA ALA A 48 -19.31 -16.60 -2.05
C ALA A 48 -18.16 -17.01 -1.13
N VAL A 49 -17.36 -17.97 -1.56
CA VAL A 49 -16.16 -18.40 -0.85
C VAL A 49 -14.97 -18.23 -1.78
N VAL A 50 -13.99 -17.43 -1.37
CA VAL A 50 -12.75 -17.24 -2.13
C VAL A 50 -11.62 -17.98 -1.45
N VAL A 51 -10.92 -18.81 -2.21
CA VAL A 51 -9.74 -19.58 -1.79
C VAL A 51 -8.51 -19.00 -2.48
N SER A 52 -7.48 -18.69 -1.70
CA SER A 52 -6.17 -18.30 -2.23
C SER A 52 -5.25 -19.51 -2.35
N THR A 53 -4.28 -19.45 -3.25
CA THR A 53 -3.28 -20.53 -3.44
C THR A 53 -1.92 -20.17 -2.85
N THR A 54 -1.16 -21.18 -2.44
CA THR A 54 0.27 -21.04 -2.08
C THR A 54 1.16 -21.43 -3.26
N LYS A 55 2.50 -21.38 -3.07
CA LYS A 55 3.47 -21.91 -4.05
C LYS A 55 3.29 -23.41 -4.32
N ASN A 56 2.75 -24.15 -3.36
CA ASN A 56 2.54 -25.61 -3.44
C ASN A 56 1.09 -25.97 -3.82
N GLY A 57 0.27 -24.96 -4.17
CA GLY A 57 -1.17 -25.13 -4.40
C GLY A 57 -2.02 -24.85 -3.15
N PRO A 58 -3.35 -24.95 -3.26
CA PRO A 58 -4.27 -24.76 -2.14
C PRO A 58 -4.41 -26.05 -1.31
N LEU A 59 -4.20 -25.95 0.01
CA LEU A 59 -4.45 -27.05 0.95
C LEU A 59 -5.96 -27.22 1.21
N ILE A 60 -6.71 -26.12 1.23
CA ILE A 60 -8.18 -26.14 1.17
C ILE A 60 -8.58 -26.39 -0.28
N ARG A 61 -8.90 -27.64 -0.63
CA ARG A 61 -9.16 -28.05 -2.01
C ARG A 61 -10.46 -27.40 -2.55
N PRO A 62 -10.40 -26.51 -3.55
CA PRO A 62 -11.60 -25.80 -4.04
C PRO A 62 -12.65 -26.72 -4.65
N ALA A 63 -12.22 -27.83 -5.26
CA ALA A 63 -13.13 -28.82 -5.83
C ALA A 63 -13.92 -29.57 -4.75
N ASP A 64 -13.30 -29.90 -3.62
CA ASP A 64 -13.96 -30.60 -2.51
C ASP A 64 -14.85 -29.64 -1.73
N LEU A 65 -14.40 -28.39 -1.55
CA LEU A 65 -15.20 -27.31 -0.99
C LEU A 65 -16.46 -27.04 -1.82
N ALA A 66 -16.32 -26.92 -3.14
CA ALA A 66 -17.45 -26.71 -4.04
C ALA A 66 -18.44 -27.89 -4.04
N LYS A 67 -17.96 -29.12 -3.99
CA LYS A 67 -18.84 -30.30 -3.84
C LYS A 67 -19.58 -30.28 -2.51
N ARG A 68 -18.94 -29.81 -1.44
CA ARG A 68 -19.54 -29.73 -0.10
C ARG A 68 -20.59 -28.62 -0.01
N LEU A 69 -20.33 -27.45 -0.59
CA LEU A 69 -21.22 -26.30 -0.56
C LEU A 69 -22.36 -26.40 -1.59
N GLY A 70 -22.15 -27.11 -2.70
CA GLY A 70 -23.20 -27.32 -3.71
C GLY A 70 -23.81 -25.99 -4.19
N PRO A 71 -25.15 -25.84 -4.17
CA PRO A 71 -25.82 -24.61 -4.58
C PRO A 71 -25.83 -23.50 -3.51
N ASP A 72 -25.27 -23.72 -2.32
CA ASP A 72 -25.42 -22.80 -1.18
C ASP A 72 -24.43 -21.62 -1.25
N ALA A 73 -23.31 -21.78 -1.98
CA ALA A 73 -22.35 -20.69 -2.22
C ALA A 73 -21.54 -20.86 -3.51
N ASP A 74 -21.11 -19.75 -4.10
CA ASP A 74 -20.20 -19.76 -5.26
C ASP A 74 -18.74 -19.80 -4.81
N VAL A 75 -17.95 -20.75 -5.34
CA VAL A 75 -16.54 -20.94 -4.96
C VAL A 75 -15.60 -20.37 -6.03
N TYR A 76 -14.65 -19.54 -5.60
CA TYR A 76 -13.63 -18.92 -6.42
C TYR A 76 -12.22 -19.29 -5.96
N LEU A 77 -11.32 -19.59 -6.88
CA LEU A 77 -9.91 -19.85 -6.62
C LEU A 77 -9.05 -18.72 -7.21
N LEU A 78 -8.22 -18.07 -6.41
CA LEU A 78 -7.14 -17.22 -6.91
C LEU A 78 -5.99 -18.12 -7.38
N GLY A 79 -5.76 -18.18 -8.69
CA GLY A 79 -4.87 -19.13 -9.35
C GLY A 79 -3.38 -18.90 -9.09
N SER A 80 -3.00 -17.77 -8.49
CA SER A 80 -1.62 -17.49 -8.08
C SER A 80 -1.54 -16.63 -6.81
N ALA A 81 -0.41 -16.72 -6.11
CA ALA A 81 -0.16 -15.93 -4.91
C ALA A 81 -0.05 -14.42 -5.19
N SER A 82 0.33 -14.00 -6.41
CA SER A 82 0.38 -12.58 -6.80
C SER A 82 -1.00 -11.97 -6.97
N LEU A 83 -1.98 -12.75 -7.45
CA LEU A 83 -3.35 -12.28 -7.61
C LEU A 83 -4.07 -12.03 -6.28
N ALA A 84 -3.58 -12.62 -5.18
CA ALA A 84 -4.07 -12.30 -3.84
C ALA A 84 -3.79 -10.83 -3.46
N TYR A 85 -2.68 -10.26 -3.92
CA TYR A 85 -2.37 -8.85 -3.71
C TYR A 85 -3.22 -7.93 -4.59
N ASP A 86 -3.38 -8.27 -5.87
CA ASP A 86 -4.27 -7.53 -6.78
C ASP A 86 -5.74 -7.54 -6.31
N PHE A 87 -6.19 -8.68 -5.76
CA PHE A 87 -7.50 -8.82 -5.13
C PHE A 87 -7.58 -7.99 -3.85
N GLN A 88 -6.55 -8.05 -2.99
CA GLN A 88 -6.49 -7.28 -1.75
C GLN A 88 -6.57 -5.76 -1.98
N ASP A 89 -5.87 -5.24 -2.99
CA ASP A 89 -5.88 -3.80 -3.32
C ASP A 89 -7.27 -3.30 -3.74
N ALA A 90 -8.15 -4.20 -4.19
CA ALA A 90 -9.51 -3.88 -4.59
C ALA A 90 -10.57 -4.20 -3.52
N MET A 91 -10.14 -4.70 -2.35
CA MET A 91 -11.02 -5.13 -1.27
C MET A 91 -10.92 -4.17 -0.07
N PRO A 92 -11.99 -4.02 0.73
CA PRO A 92 -11.94 -3.32 2.00
C PRO A 92 -10.86 -3.88 2.93
N TRP A 93 -10.35 -3.02 3.81
CA TRP A 93 -9.30 -3.39 4.75
C TRP A 93 -9.64 -4.68 5.52
N ASP A 94 -8.68 -5.61 5.56
CA ASP A 94 -8.78 -6.91 6.25
C ASP A 94 -9.93 -7.84 5.82
N THR A 95 -10.48 -7.65 4.62
CA THR A 95 -11.51 -8.54 4.05
C THR A 95 -10.97 -9.47 2.97
N SER A 96 -9.68 -9.42 2.63
CA SER A 96 -9.08 -10.25 1.58
C SER A 96 -8.66 -11.65 2.05
N VAL A 97 -8.16 -12.48 1.12
CA VAL A 97 -7.57 -13.80 1.35
C VAL A 97 -6.21 -13.93 0.65
N TYR A 98 -5.23 -14.48 1.36
CA TYR A 98 -3.90 -14.74 0.84
C TYR A 98 -3.28 -15.96 1.55
N GLY A 99 -2.18 -16.49 0.99
CA GLY A 99 -1.36 -17.50 1.68
C GLY A 99 -2.01 -18.87 1.86
N GLY A 100 -2.98 -19.25 1.02
CA GLY A 100 -3.68 -20.53 1.16
C GLY A 100 -4.97 -20.47 1.98
N ALA A 101 -5.34 -19.27 2.47
CA ALA A 101 -6.58 -19.02 3.19
C ALA A 101 -7.81 -19.13 2.29
N ALA A 102 -8.95 -19.45 2.91
CA ALA A 102 -10.28 -19.32 2.33
C ALA A 102 -11.14 -18.39 3.20
N ARG A 103 -12.04 -17.60 2.60
CA ARG A 103 -12.94 -16.71 3.34
C ARG A 103 -14.34 -16.75 2.75
N CYS A 104 -15.34 -16.79 3.62
CA CYS A 104 -16.75 -16.73 3.26
C CYS A 104 -17.24 -15.28 3.26
N TYR A 105 -17.99 -14.91 2.23
CA TYR A 105 -18.56 -13.58 2.04
C TYR A 105 -20.09 -13.68 1.96
N PRO A 106 -20.83 -13.22 2.99
CA PRO A 106 -22.30 -13.23 3.01
C PRO A 106 -22.92 -12.45 1.85
N PRO A 107 -24.21 -12.67 1.52
CA PRO A 107 -24.94 -11.86 0.56
C PRO A 107 -24.86 -10.34 0.83
N GLY A 108 -24.94 -9.56 -0.24
CA GLY A 108 -24.75 -8.11 -0.23
C GLY A 108 -23.32 -7.72 0.16
N ASN A 109 -23.18 -6.51 0.73
CA ASN A 109 -21.90 -5.91 1.09
C ASN A 109 -21.81 -5.46 2.56
N SER A 110 -22.77 -5.86 3.41
CA SER A 110 -22.78 -5.46 4.83
C SER A 110 -21.60 -6.03 5.64
N TRP A 111 -20.92 -7.05 5.11
CA TRP A 111 -19.69 -7.63 5.66
C TRP A 111 -18.44 -6.78 5.36
N ALA A 112 -18.49 -5.88 4.37
CA ALA A 112 -17.34 -5.04 3.98
C ALA A 112 -16.83 -4.14 5.13
N ASN A 113 -17.74 -3.78 6.05
CA ASN A 113 -17.45 -2.95 7.22
C ASN A 113 -17.57 -3.75 8.53
N ASN A 114 -17.68 -5.08 8.45
CA ASN A 114 -17.79 -5.97 9.61
C ASN A 114 -17.15 -7.33 9.28
N THR A 115 -15.84 -7.42 9.55
CA THR A 115 -15.02 -8.63 9.32
C THR A 115 -15.53 -9.85 10.09
N ALA A 116 -16.22 -9.66 11.22
CA ALA A 116 -16.86 -10.75 11.96
C ALA A 116 -18.07 -11.37 11.22
N LYS A 117 -18.50 -10.80 10.08
CA LYS A 117 -19.46 -11.45 9.18
C LYS A 117 -18.78 -12.20 8.03
N SER A 118 -17.46 -12.05 7.86
CA SER A 118 -16.70 -12.67 6.78
C SER A 118 -15.58 -13.52 7.35
N MET A 119 -15.92 -14.74 7.77
CA MET A 119 -14.98 -15.66 8.44
C MET A 119 -13.88 -16.15 7.51
N VAL A 120 -12.64 -16.08 7.97
CA VAL A 120 -11.45 -16.63 7.29
C VAL A 120 -11.05 -17.96 7.93
N ARG A 121 -10.74 -18.95 7.10
CA ARG A 121 -10.26 -20.28 7.48
C ARG A 121 -8.92 -20.54 6.81
N LEU A 122 -7.99 -21.11 7.57
CA LEU A 122 -6.62 -21.39 7.16
C LEU A 122 -6.35 -22.89 7.27
N ALA A 123 -5.39 -23.38 6.49
CA ALA A 123 -4.88 -24.74 6.60
C ALA A 123 -3.40 -24.77 6.23
N TYR A 124 -2.59 -25.45 7.05
CA TYR A 124 -1.16 -25.67 6.85
C TYR A 124 -0.84 -27.16 6.63
N THR A 125 -1.77 -28.06 6.94
CA THR A 125 -1.69 -29.49 6.62
C THR A 125 -2.89 -29.95 5.77
N GLU A 126 -2.80 -31.14 5.14
CA GLU A 126 -3.94 -31.72 4.40
C GLU A 126 -5.10 -32.13 5.32
N GLU A 127 -4.82 -32.44 6.59
CA GLU A 127 -5.85 -32.75 7.58
C GLU A 127 -6.61 -31.49 7.99
N GLU A 128 -5.89 -30.40 8.28
CA GLU A 128 -6.48 -29.08 8.52
C GLU A 128 -7.26 -28.58 7.30
N GLY A 129 -6.77 -28.85 6.08
CA GLY A 129 -7.49 -28.52 4.85
C GLY A 129 -8.87 -29.18 4.77
N ARG A 130 -8.98 -30.44 5.20
CA ARG A 130 -10.27 -31.15 5.29
C ARG A 130 -11.15 -30.61 6.40
N ALA A 131 -10.60 -30.29 7.56
CA ALA A 131 -11.35 -29.70 8.68
C ALA A 131 -11.89 -28.30 8.31
N ALA A 132 -11.06 -27.48 7.66
CA ALA A 132 -11.42 -26.14 7.19
C ALA A 132 -12.59 -26.16 6.21
N ILE A 133 -12.70 -27.19 5.35
CA ILE A 133 -13.86 -27.35 4.45
C ILE A 133 -15.18 -27.50 5.24
N SER A 134 -15.16 -28.28 6.34
CA SER A 134 -16.35 -28.42 7.19
C SER A 134 -16.72 -27.11 7.87
N LEU A 135 -15.73 -26.39 8.40
CA LEU A 135 -15.94 -25.08 9.05
C LEU A 135 -16.47 -24.02 8.07
N LEU A 136 -15.95 -24.00 6.84
CA LEU A 136 -16.46 -23.11 5.78
C LEU A 136 -17.91 -23.42 5.41
N ALA A 137 -18.31 -24.70 5.45
CA ALA A 137 -19.69 -25.09 5.21
C ALA A 137 -20.61 -24.64 6.36
N ASP A 138 -20.16 -24.77 7.61
CA ASP A 138 -20.90 -24.27 8.77
C ASP A 138 -21.01 -22.73 8.74
N ASP A 139 -19.96 -22.03 8.32
CA ASP A 139 -19.97 -20.58 8.12
C ASP A 139 -21.00 -20.15 7.08
N VAL A 140 -21.05 -20.83 5.92
CA VAL A 140 -22.04 -20.54 4.87
C VAL A 140 -23.46 -20.83 5.36
N ALA A 141 -23.68 -21.93 6.09
CA ALA A 141 -24.99 -22.24 6.66
C ALA A 141 -25.45 -21.19 7.68
N ALA A 142 -24.53 -20.66 8.49
CA ALA A 142 -24.81 -19.56 9.41
C ALA A 142 -25.17 -18.25 8.68
N MET A 143 -24.67 -18.04 7.46
CA MET A 143 -25.00 -16.87 6.63
C MET A 143 -26.40 -16.93 6.03
N GLU A 144 -26.89 -18.12 5.67
CA GLU A 144 -28.28 -18.29 5.19
C GLU A 144 -29.31 -18.01 6.29
N ALA A 145 -29.00 -18.34 7.54
CA ALA A 145 -29.87 -18.06 8.69
C ALA A 145 -30.04 -16.55 8.98
N LEU A 146 -29.18 -15.70 8.42
CA LEU A 146 -29.19 -14.23 8.55
C LEU A 146 -29.90 -13.53 7.37
N VAL A 147 -30.39 -14.27 6.37
CA VAL A 147 -31.22 -13.71 5.28
C VAL A 147 -32.64 -13.52 5.81
N PRO A 148 -33.13 -12.28 6.03
CA PRO A 148 -34.53 -12.10 6.38
C PRO A 148 -35.39 -12.63 5.22
N VAL A 149 -36.31 -13.53 5.56
CA VAL A 149 -37.33 -14.05 4.64
C VAL A 149 -37.94 -12.87 3.89
N LYS A 150 -37.79 -12.88 2.57
CA LYS A 150 -38.33 -11.88 1.64
C LYS A 150 -39.86 -11.92 1.75
N VAL A 151 -40.41 -11.15 2.68
CA VAL A 151 -41.85 -10.84 2.68
C VAL A 151 -42.08 -10.01 1.42
N THR A 152 -42.75 -10.61 0.46
CA THR A 152 -43.23 -9.97 -0.77
C THR A 152 -44.06 -8.74 -0.41
N THR A 153 -43.43 -7.57 -0.42
CA THR A 153 -44.11 -6.31 -0.67
C THR A 153 -43.70 -5.84 -2.06
N THR A 154 -44.60 -6.08 -3.00
CA THR A 154 -44.58 -5.52 -4.34
C THR A 154 -44.61 -3.99 -4.23
N SER A 155 -43.45 -3.36 -4.23
CA SER A 155 -43.30 -1.96 -4.61
C SER A 155 -41.92 -1.81 -5.23
N ALA A 156 -41.88 -1.39 -6.49
CA ALA A 156 -40.65 -0.99 -7.15
C ALA A 156 -39.88 0.01 -6.25
N PRO A 157 -38.54 -0.07 -6.20
CA PRO A 157 -37.76 0.86 -5.40
C PRO A 157 -37.90 2.25 -6.01
N ARG A 158 -38.67 3.09 -5.33
CA ARG A 158 -38.63 4.54 -5.53
C ARG A 158 -37.36 5.03 -4.83
N PRO A 159 -36.52 5.86 -5.47
CA PRO A 159 -35.39 6.44 -4.76
C PRO A 159 -35.93 7.32 -3.63
N THR A 160 -35.82 6.85 -2.39
CA THR A 160 -35.94 7.73 -1.23
C THR A 160 -34.70 8.59 -1.22
N VAL A 161 -34.84 9.82 -1.72
CA VAL A 161 -33.89 10.91 -1.44
C VAL A 161 -33.91 11.07 0.07
N SER A 162 -32.88 10.59 0.76
CA SER A 162 -32.65 10.96 2.16
C SER A 162 -32.55 12.48 2.20
N ALA A 163 -33.41 13.13 2.96
CA ALA A 163 -33.36 14.58 3.11
C ALA A 163 -31.99 14.98 3.68
N ALA A 164 -31.40 16.05 3.15
CA ALA A 164 -30.18 16.62 3.71
C ALA A 164 -30.47 17.13 5.13
N VAL A 165 -29.57 16.83 6.06
CA VAL A 165 -29.63 17.19 7.48
C VAL A 165 -28.38 18.01 7.81
N GLU A 166 -28.55 19.05 8.63
CA GLU A 166 -27.44 19.81 9.20
C GLU A 166 -26.87 19.06 10.41
N GLY A 167 -25.55 19.01 10.48
CA GLY A 167 -24.81 18.41 11.57
C GLY A 167 -23.69 19.32 12.05
N THR A 168 -23.31 19.15 13.31
CA THR A 168 -22.18 19.87 13.91
C THR A 168 -21.10 18.89 14.35
N VAL A 169 -19.86 19.13 13.94
CA VAL A 169 -18.68 18.36 14.37
C VAL A 169 -18.57 18.44 15.89
N SER A 170 -18.69 17.30 16.56
CA SER A 170 -18.64 17.20 18.02
C SER A 170 -17.29 16.71 18.51
N VAL A 171 -16.79 15.62 17.93
CA VAL A 171 -15.53 14.97 18.33
C VAL A 171 -14.78 14.50 17.10
N ILE A 172 -13.48 14.77 17.07
CA ILE A 172 -12.56 14.23 16.06
C ILE A 172 -11.92 12.97 16.64
N LEU A 173 -12.03 11.86 15.92
CA LEU A 173 -11.53 10.54 16.28
C LEU A 173 -10.38 10.17 15.33
N GLU A 174 -9.15 10.20 15.80
CA GLU A 174 -8.03 9.65 15.03
C GLU A 174 -8.15 8.12 14.95
N PRO A 175 -7.75 7.49 13.82
CA PRO A 175 -7.09 8.10 12.66
C PRO A 175 -8.04 8.62 11.56
N ASP A 176 -9.32 8.27 11.57
CA ASP A 176 -10.19 8.38 10.38
C ASP A 176 -11.68 8.68 10.65
N GLY A 177 -12.03 9.19 11.83
CA GLY A 177 -13.42 9.42 12.23
C GLY A 177 -13.72 10.85 12.65
N VAL A 178 -14.93 11.32 12.34
CA VAL A 178 -15.49 12.53 12.95
C VAL A 178 -16.92 12.25 13.39
N LEU A 179 -17.24 12.48 14.66
CA LEU A 179 -18.61 12.41 15.15
C LEU A 179 -19.33 13.73 14.88
N ILE A 180 -20.53 13.60 14.33
CA ILE A 180 -21.44 14.69 14.01
C ILE A 180 -22.63 14.60 14.94
N LYS A 181 -22.89 15.67 15.68
CA LYS A 181 -24.12 15.87 16.43
C LYS A 181 -25.20 16.38 15.48
N LEU A 182 -26.31 15.65 15.42
CA LEU A 182 -27.51 15.98 14.68
C LEU A 182 -28.61 16.42 15.67
N GLU A 183 -29.74 16.89 15.14
CA GLU A 183 -30.92 17.18 15.97
C GLU A 183 -31.42 15.89 16.68
N ASP A 184 -31.51 14.78 15.93
CA ASP A 184 -32.08 13.50 16.40
C ASP A 184 -31.03 12.42 16.73
N GLY A 185 -29.79 12.80 17.04
CA GLY A 185 -28.77 11.85 17.50
C GLY A 185 -27.35 12.18 17.09
N ILE A 186 -26.54 11.13 16.88
CA ILE A 186 -25.16 11.24 16.42
C ILE A 186 -24.95 10.39 15.17
N ALA A 187 -24.11 10.87 14.28
CA ALA A 187 -23.65 10.13 13.10
C ALA A 187 -22.13 10.27 12.97
N ARG A 188 -21.50 9.37 12.21
CA ARG A 188 -20.05 9.37 11.98
C ARG A 188 -19.74 9.72 10.53
N ILE A 189 -18.79 10.62 10.31
CA ILE A 189 -18.08 10.75 9.04
C ILE A 189 -16.86 9.85 9.09
N ASP A 190 -16.67 9.05 8.04
CA ASP A 190 -15.43 8.32 7.79
C ASP A 190 -14.54 9.19 6.90
N THR A 191 -13.46 9.73 7.46
CA THR A 191 -12.56 10.61 6.72
C THR A 191 -11.58 9.84 5.83
N SER A 192 -11.44 8.52 6.01
CA SER A 192 -10.64 7.70 5.08
C SER A 192 -11.26 7.68 3.68
N LEU A 193 -12.58 7.82 3.58
CA LEU A 193 -13.30 7.94 2.30
C LEU A 193 -13.22 9.33 1.68
N LEU A 194 -13.01 10.36 2.49
CA LEU A 194 -12.92 11.76 2.04
C LEU A 194 -11.50 12.16 1.66
N ALA A 195 -10.51 11.75 2.45
CA ALA A 195 -9.13 12.17 2.34
C ALA A 195 -8.19 11.09 2.93
N PRO A 196 -7.91 10.00 2.18
CA PRO A 196 -7.11 8.89 2.65
C PRO A 196 -5.72 9.32 3.15
N GLY A 197 -5.34 8.88 4.35
CA GLY A 197 -4.02 9.15 4.94
C GLY A 197 -3.83 10.58 5.47
N ILE A 198 -4.86 11.42 5.46
CA ILE A 198 -4.85 12.76 6.04
C ILE A 198 -5.62 12.72 7.37
N SER A 199 -4.98 13.16 8.45
CA SER A 199 -5.58 13.20 9.77
C SER A 199 -6.86 14.07 9.77
N PRO A 200 -7.97 13.59 10.37
CA PRO A 200 -9.23 14.33 10.42
C PRO A 200 -9.13 15.68 11.14
N GLN A 201 -8.12 15.87 12.01
CA GLN A 201 -7.84 17.17 12.65
C GLN A 201 -7.39 18.25 11.65
N ARG A 202 -6.89 17.85 10.48
CA ARG A 202 -6.55 18.77 9.38
C ARG A 202 -7.76 19.12 8.51
N LEU A 203 -8.84 18.36 8.59
CA LEU A 203 -10.00 18.50 7.70
C LEU A 203 -11.18 19.20 8.38
N PHE A 204 -11.34 18.98 9.69
CA PHE A 204 -12.48 19.46 10.45
C PHE A 204 -12.04 20.12 11.75
N SER A 205 -12.80 21.13 12.18
CA SER A 205 -12.66 21.75 13.50
C SER A 205 -13.85 21.40 14.39
N PRO A 206 -13.67 21.24 15.72
CA PRO A 206 -14.80 21.10 16.64
C PRO A 206 -15.79 22.26 16.50
N SER A 207 -17.09 21.96 16.62
CA SER A 207 -18.21 22.90 16.41
C SER A 207 -18.43 23.39 14.98
N GLN A 208 -17.69 22.87 13.99
CA GLN A 208 -17.93 23.18 12.58
C GLN A 208 -19.24 22.60 12.08
N LYS A 209 -20.00 23.37 11.30
CA LYS A 209 -21.26 22.92 10.69
C LYS A 209 -21.00 22.25 9.35
N VAL A 210 -21.69 21.15 9.09
CA VAL A 210 -21.65 20.38 7.85
C VAL A 210 -23.06 19.97 7.43
N THR A 211 -23.32 19.92 6.13
CA THR A 211 -24.63 19.52 5.58
C THR A 211 -24.46 18.26 4.75
N GLY A 212 -25.33 17.27 4.98
CA GLY A 212 -25.16 15.94 4.42
C GLY A 212 -26.36 15.04 4.59
N THR A 213 -26.24 13.80 4.15
CA THR A 213 -27.26 12.76 4.33
C THR A 213 -26.78 11.70 5.30
N VAL A 214 -27.70 11.16 6.11
CA VAL A 214 -27.40 10.11 7.07
C VAL A 214 -27.99 8.79 6.60
N ARG A 215 -27.18 7.74 6.61
CA ARG A 215 -27.62 6.37 6.34
C ARG A 215 -26.87 5.41 7.25
N ASP A 216 -27.61 4.57 7.97
CA ASP A 216 -27.05 3.55 8.87
C ASP A 216 -26.01 4.10 9.87
N GLY A 217 -26.24 5.32 10.38
CA GLY A 217 -25.34 6.01 11.32
C GLY A 217 -24.12 6.69 10.69
N ILE A 218 -23.97 6.62 9.36
CA ILE A 218 -22.90 7.30 8.62
C ILE A 218 -23.42 8.61 8.02
N PHE A 219 -22.72 9.70 8.29
CA PHE A 219 -22.99 11.02 7.72
C PHE A 219 -22.11 11.21 6.48
N THR A 220 -22.75 11.37 5.32
CA THR A 220 -22.07 11.71 4.06
C THR A 220 -22.29 13.19 3.78
N ILE A 221 -21.21 13.98 3.76
CA ILE A 221 -21.30 15.40 3.40
C ILE A 221 -21.72 15.51 1.94
N THR A 222 -22.79 16.25 1.67
CA THR A 222 -23.29 16.46 0.30
C THR A 222 -23.04 17.87 -0.21
N GLU A 223 -22.78 18.82 0.69
CA GLU A 223 -22.56 20.23 0.37
C GLU A 223 -21.46 20.83 1.26
N GLY A 224 -20.80 21.87 0.77
CA GLY A 224 -19.88 22.67 1.59
C GLY A 224 -18.44 22.18 1.66
N LEU A 225 -17.98 21.31 0.74
CA LEU A 225 -16.55 20.97 0.60
C LEU A 225 -15.92 21.74 -0.56
N HIS A 226 -14.69 22.20 -0.38
CA HIS A 226 -13.85 22.64 -1.50
C HIS A 226 -13.37 21.43 -2.29
N THR A 227 -13.26 21.59 -3.61
CA THR A 227 -12.82 20.54 -4.53
C THR A 227 -11.34 20.67 -4.87
N PRO A 228 -10.68 19.62 -5.41
CA PRO A 228 -9.34 19.73 -5.98
C PRO A 228 -9.23 20.76 -7.12
N GLY A 229 -10.35 21.08 -7.80
CA GLY A 229 -10.42 22.16 -8.79
C GLY A 229 -10.28 23.53 -8.14
N ASP A 230 -11.05 23.78 -7.07
CA ASP A 230 -10.97 25.03 -6.31
C ASP A 230 -9.56 25.22 -5.71
N ALA A 231 -8.94 24.12 -5.25
CA ALA A 231 -7.57 24.14 -4.74
C ALA A 231 -6.54 24.45 -5.83
N ALA A 232 -6.72 23.92 -7.05
CA ALA A 232 -5.85 24.23 -8.17
C ALA A 232 -5.96 25.70 -8.59
N ASP A 233 -7.17 26.28 -8.54
CA ASP A 233 -7.41 27.70 -8.81
C ASP A 233 -6.84 28.61 -7.71
N HIS A 234 -6.92 28.17 -6.44
CA HIS A 234 -6.33 28.85 -5.30
C HIS A 234 -4.78 28.85 -5.34
N ALA A 235 -4.17 27.76 -5.81
CA ALA A 235 -2.72 27.61 -5.97
C ALA A 235 -2.21 28.25 -7.27
N ALA A 236 -2.42 29.56 -7.42
CA ALA A 236 -1.99 30.32 -8.58
C ALA A 236 -0.46 30.43 -8.68
N ARG A 237 0.04 30.49 -9.92
CA ARG A 237 1.46 30.71 -10.21
C ARG A 237 1.98 31.98 -9.53
N GLY A 238 3.15 31.87 -8.89
CA GLY A 238 3.82 32.96 -8.19
C GLY A 238 3.46 33.07 -6.71
N THR A 239 2.50 32.28 -6.22
CA THR A 239 2.16 32.23 -4.79
C THR A 239 3.08 31.26 -4.04
N VAL A 240 3.24 31.49 -2.73
CA VAL A 240 3.88 30.55 -1.81
C VAL A 240 2.79 29.95 -0.93
N GLN A 241 2.67 28.62 -0.93
CA GLN A 241 1.65 27.91 -0.17
C GLN A 241 2.26 26.84 0.73
N PRO A 242 1.61 26.52 1.86
CA PRO A 242 1.94 25.34 2.63
C PRO A 242 1.57 24.08 1.84
N ALA A 243 2.42 23.06 1.91
CA ALA A 243 2.17 21.75 1.32
C ALA A 243 2.52 20.64 2.32
N LEU A 244 1.64 19.63 2.41
CA LEU A 244 1.85 18.47 3.29
C LEU A 244 2.74 17.45 2.59
N VAL A 245 3.84 17.03 3.22
CA VAL A 245 4.69 15.97 2.70
C VAL A 245 3.98 14.62 2.86
N THR A 246 3.68 13.97 1.73
CA THR A 246 3.05 12.63 1.72
C THR A 246 4.05 11.53 1.40
N SER A 247 5.14 11.86 0.71
CA SER A 247 6.31 11.00 0.51
C SER A 247 7.53 11.85 0.08
N HIS A 248 8.72 11.25 0.03
CA HIS A 248 9.94 11.88 -0.49
C HIS A 248 9.85 12.42 -1.94
N LYS A 249 8.79 12.06 -2.69
CA LYS A 249 8.59 12.50 -4.09
C LYS A 249 7.26 13.21 -4.32
N THR A 250 6.43 13.37 -3.31
CA THR A 250 5.07 13.90 -3.47
C THR A 250 4.66 14.74 -2.26
N VAL A 251 4.01 15.86 -2.54
CA VAL A 251 3.38 16.73 -1.55
C VAL A 251 1.90 16.92 -1.91
N ALA A 252 1.05 17.18 -0.92
CA ALA A 252 -0.35 17.53 -1.12
C ALA A 252 -0.55 19.03 -0.88
N LEU A 253 -1.07 19.73 -1.89
CA LEU A 253 -1.52 21.13 -1.77
C LEU A 253 -2.93 21.20 -1.15
N PHE A 254 -3.73 20.16 -1.37
CA PHE A 254 -5.07 19.98 -0.83
C PHE A 254 -5.42 18.49 -0.77
N PRO A 255 -6.35 18.04 0.09
CA PRO A 255 -6.86 16.66 0.04
C PRO A 255 -7.38 16.29 -1.35
N GLY A 256 -6.76 15.30 -1.98
CA GLY A 256 -7.05 14.91 -3.38
C GLY A 256 -6.26 15.65 -4.46
N LEU A 257 -5.47 16.68 -4.13
CA LEU A 257 -4.52 17.36 -5.03
C LEU A 257 -3.07 17.07 -4.59
N SER A 258 -2.54 15.95 -5.10
CA SER A 258 -1.15 15.52 -4.86
C SER A 258 -0.25 15.89 -6.03
N VAL A 259 0.86 16.55 -5.76
CA VAL A 259 1.82 17.04 -6.76
C VAL A 259 3.17 16.38 -6.54
N ARG A 260 3.80 15.94 -7.63
CA ARG A 260 5.16 15.39 -7.59
C ARG A 260 6.16 16.50 -7.27
N HIS A 261 6.84 16.35 -6.14
CA HIS A 261 7.87 17.28 -5.67
C HIS A 261 8.87 16.52 -4.80
N ALA A 262 10.13 16.47 -5.25
CA ALA A 262 11.18 15.81 -4.48
C ALA A 262 11.52 16.65 -3.25
N ASN A 263 11.58 16.01 -2.09
CA ASN A 263 11.82 16.66 -0.81
C ASN A 263 12.47 15.67 0.17
N ASP A 264 13.26 16.20 1.10
CA ASP A 264 13.98 15.42 2.11
C ASP A 264 13.31 15.49 3.50
N GLU A 265 12.15 16.12 3.57
CA GLU A 265 11.40 16.35 4.81
C GLU A 265 10.58 15.09 5.19
N PRO A 266 10.34 14.85 6.50
CA PRO A 266 9.63 13.66 6.93
C PRO A 266 8.16 13.69 6.52
N VAL A 267 7.58 12.52 6.23
CA VAL A 267 6.16 12.38 5.92
C VAL A 267 5.29 12.93 7.06
N GLY A 268 4.30 13.75 6.71
CA GLY A 268 3.41 14.43 7.65
C GLY A 268 3.86 15.85 8.05
N SER A 269 5.08 16.26 7.69
CA SER A 269 5.55 17.64 7.84
C SER A 269 4.89 18.58 6.82
N VAL A 270 4.83 19.88 7.16
CA VAL A 270 4.33 20.93 6.27
C VAL A 270 5.50 21.79 5.83
N ILE A 271 5.68 21.91 4.52
CA ILE A 271 6.75 22.71 3.91
C ILE A 271 6.15 23.88 3.13
N ALA A 272 6.91 24.96 2.97
CA ALA A 272 6.50 26.07 2.10
C ALA A 272 6.99 25.82 0.67
N VAL A 273 6.09 25.94 -0.30
CA VAL A 273 6.39 25.75 -1.72
C VAL A 273 5.95 26.94 -2.54
N HIS A 274 6.83 27.43 -3.41
CA HIS A 274 6.53 28.42 -4.42
C HIS A 274 5.98 27.74 -5.68
N ILE A 275 4.81 28.18 -6.14
CA ILE A 275 4.16 27.65 -7.34
C ILE A 275 4.81 28.28 -8.59
N GLU A 276 5.80 27.62 -9.19
CA GLU A 276 6.44 28.11 -10.42
C GLU A 276 5.55 27.95 -11.66
N LEU A 277 4.77 26.86 -11.68
CA LEU A 277 3.79 26.55 -12.71
C LEU A 277 2.56 25.92 -12.04
N SER A 278 1.39 26.54 -12.23
CA SER A 278 0.11 25.98 -11.83
C SER A 278 -0.32 24.92 -12.83
N GLY A 279 -0.80 23.79 -12.32
CA GLY A 279 -1.20 22.63 -13.11
C GLY A 279 -2.68 22.31 -12.97
N ARG A 280 -3.03 21.06 -13.30
CA ARG A 280 -4.41 20.56 -13.25
C ARG A 280 -4.76 19.98 -11.88
N ALA A 281 -6.05 19.87 -11.59
CA ALA A 281 -6.59 19.25 -10.38
C ALA A 281 -6.18 17.77 -10.17
N ASP A 282 -5.70 17.07 -11.22
CA ASP A 282 -5.16 15.70 -11.13
C ASP A 282 -3.66 15.66 -10.76
N GLY A 283 -3.08 16.78 -10.33
CA GLY A 283 -1.68 16.87 -9.90
C GLY A 283 -0.66 16.88 -11.03
N LYS A 284 -1.09 16.96 -12.30
CA LYS A 284 -0.21 17.00 -13.47
C LYS A 284 0.07 18.44 -13.92
N ALA A 285 1.21 18.60 -14.61
CA ALA A 285 1.68 19.88 -15.15
C ALA A 285 1.96 20.96 -14.08
N TRP A 286 2.30 20.55 -12.87
CA TRP A 286 2.77 21.44 -11.80
C TRP A 286 4.29 21.51 -11.78
N LYS A 287 4.83 22.66 -11.40
CA LYS A 287 6.24 22.83 -11.04
C LYS A 287 6.31 23.63 -9.74
N LEU A 288 6.93 23.04 -8.72
CA LEU A 288 7.06 23.61 -7.38
C LEU A 288 8.53 23.83 -7.04
N GLY A 289 8.82 24.87 -6.27
CA GLY A 289 10.14 25.11 -5.65
C GLY A 289 10.00 25.21 -4.13
N THR A 290 10.85 24.53 -3.35
CA THR A 290 10.82 24.63 -1.88
C THR A 290 11.37 25.98 -1.43
N VAL A 291 10.71 26.63 -0.46
CA VAL A 291 11.14 27.89 0.15
C VAL A 291 11.39 27.65 1.64
N THR A 292 12.59 27.95 2.12
CA THR A 292 12.97 27.69 3.52
C THR A 292 12.52 28.80 4.48
N ASP A 293 12.54 30.06 4.03
CA ASP A 293 12.18 31.22 4.83
C ASP A 293 11.34 32.20 3.97
N PRO A 294 10.03 31.92 3.79
CA PRO A 294 9.16 32.74 2.97
C PRO A 294 8.76 34.05 3.68
N ASP A 295 8.92 35.18 3.00
CA ASP A 295 8.50 36.50 3.49
C ASP A 295 6.98 36.60 3.69
N GLU A 296 6.20 35.94 2.81
CA GLU A 296 4.74 35.89 2.84
C GLU A 296 4.25 34.51 2.40
N ILE A 297 3.28 33.94 3.13
CA ILE A 297 2.64 32.66 2.81
C ILE A 297 1.16 32.89 2.60
N THR A 298 0.63 32.42 1.47
CA THR A 298 -0.81 32.37 1.23
C THR A 298 -1.42 31.23 2.03
N ASP A 299 -2.45 31.51 2.81
CA ASP A 299 -3.17 30.52 3.60
C ASP A 299 -3.66 29.35 2.74
N ALA A 300 -3.57 28.13 3.28
CA ALA A 300 -4.09 26.95 2.61
C ALA A 300 -5.62 27.05 2.46
N LEU A 301 -6.15 26.54 1.34
CA LEU A 301 -7.59 26.48 1.14
C LEU A 301 -8.24 25.57 2.20
N PRO A 302 -9.26 26.02 2.95
CA PRO A 302 -9.93 25.17 3.93
C PRO A 302 -10.63 23.98 3.26
N PHE A 303 -10.71 22.84 3.94
CA PHE A 303 -11.37 21.65 3.37
C PHE A 303 -12.90 21.83 3.26
N VAL A 304 -13.50 22.39 4.30
CA VAL A 304 -14.91 22.78 4.34
C VAL A 304 -15.02 24.29 4.06
N ILE A 305 -15.96 24.69 3.23
CA ILE A 305 -16.19 26.10 2.86
C ILE A 305 -16.45 26.92 4.13
N GLY A 306 -15.68 27.99 4.32
CA GLY A 306 -15.76 28.86 5.51
C GLY A 306 -15.12 28.29 6.77
N GLY A 307 -14.40 27.17 6.67
CA GLY A 307 -13.58 26.61 7.74
C GLY A 307 -12.17 27.23 7.84
N ASP A 308 -11.38 26.70 8.77
CA ASP A 308 -9.96 27.05 8.92
C ASP A 308 -9.09 26.40 7.82
N PRO A 309 -7.95 27.02 7.44
CA PRO A 309 -6.96 26.41 6.57
C PRO A 309 -6.59 24.99 7.00
N TRP A 310 -6.64 24.04 6.07
CA TRP A 310 -6.45 22.61 6.39
C TRP A 310 -5.03 22.28 6.89
N ILE A 311 -4.06 23.11 6.50
CA ILE A 311 -2.68 23.11 7.01
C ILE A 311 -2.19 24.55 7.16
N ARG A 312 -1.23 24.73 8.07
CA ARG A 312 -0.48 25.96 8.24
C ARG A 312 1.00 25.61 8.26
N TRP A 313 1.82 26.46 7.64
CA TRP A 313 3.27 26.35 7.74
C TRP A 313 3.74 27.03 9.02
N GLU A 314 4.67 26.39 9.73
CA GLU A 314 5.35 26.96 10.89
C GLU A 314 6.87 26.86 10.68
N PRO A 315 7.65 27.90 11.05
CA PRO A 315 9.10 27.84 10.93
C PRO A 315 9.65 26.75 11.84
N SER A 316 10.46 25.85 11.27
CA SER A 316 11.07 24.75 12.00
C SER A 316 12.03 25.29 13.08
N PRO A 317 11.94 24.88 14.36
CA PRO A 317 12.90 25.26 15.37
C PRO A 317 14.26 24.61 15.05
N SER A 318 15.22 25.43 14.61
CA SER A 318 16.58 25.02 14.24
C SER A 318 17.24 24.18 15.34
N ALA A 319 17.40 22.87 15.09
CA ALA A 319 18.29 22.01 15.88
C ALA A 319 19.74 22.14 15.36
N PRO A 320 20.77 22.11 16.23
CA PRO A 320 22.16 22.27 15.82
C PRO A 320 22.67 21.06 15.01
N PRO A 321 23.58 21.27 14.04
CA PRO A 321 23.97 20.24 13.07
C PRO A 321 24.88 19.17 13.69
N ALA A 322 24.50 17.91 13.49
CA ALA A 322 25.33 16.74 13.76
C ALA A 322 26.23 16.42 12.56
N ALA A 323 27.50 16.14 12.84
CA ALA A 323 28.57 15.92 11.86
C ALA A 323 28.44 14.59 11.10
N GLU A 324 28.71 14.64 9.79
CA GLU A 324 28.85 13.46 8.92
C GLU A 324 30.17 12.72 9.14
N PRO A 325 30.21 11.38 9.02
CA PRO A 325 31.45 10.65 8.81
C PRO A 325 31.68 10.32 7.33
N THR A 326 32.86 10.74 6.89
CA THR A 326 33.51 10.53 5.60
C THR A 326 33.92 9.07 5.36
N GLY A 327 33.61 8.55 4.16
CA GLY A 327 34.52 7.84 3.25
C GLY A 327 35.10 6.46 3.63
N ALA A 328 34.93 5.48 2.73
CA ALA A 328 35.94 4.44 2.48
C ALA A 328 35.85 3.90 1.04
N ALA A 329 37.02 3.69 0.46
CA ALA A 329 37.34 3.64 -0.95
C ALA A 329 37.25 2.24 -1.59
N GLY A 330 37.37 2.22 -2.92
CA GLY A 330 37.19 1.08 -3.81
C GLY A 330 38.20 -0.07 -3.68
N ILE A 331 37.85 -1.18 -4.33
CA ILE A 331 38.77 -2.24 -4.77
C ILE A 331 38.36 -2.64 -6.21
N GLN A 332 39.35 -2.60 -7.12
CA GLN A 332 39.27 -3.05 -8.52
C GLN A 332 39.61 -4.54 -8.65
N ALA A 333 39.06 -5.18 -9.71
CA ALA A 333 39.68 -6.16 -10.65
C ALA A 333 38.59 -7.10 -11.24
N PRO A 334 38.86 -7.89 -12.31
CA PRO A 334 39.43 -7.53 -13.60
C PRO A 334 38.56 -8.02 -14.80
N ASP A 335 39.06 -7.65 -15.97
CA ASP A 335 38.69 -7.98 -17.35
C ASP A 335 38.66 -9.49 -17.68
N THR A 336 37.74 -9.97 -18.53
CA THR A 336 37.96 -11.00 -19.57
C THR A 336 36.70 -11.31 -20.40
N ALA A 337 36.97 -11.56 -21.69
CA ALA A 337 36.07 -11.46 -22.84
C ALA A 337 35.43 -12.79 -23.31
N GLU A 338 34.37 -12.60 -24.13
CA GLU A 338 33.92 -13.41 -25.30
C GLU A 338 33.52 -14.89 -25.16
N ARG A 339 32.27 -15.22 -25.53
CA ARG A 339 31.89 -15.92 -26.78
C ARG A 339 30.37 -16.11 -26.94
N GLN A 340 29.95 -16.15 -28.22
CA GLN A 340 28.61 -16.02 -28.79
C GLN A 340 27.90 -17.37 -29.07
N ASP A 341 26.63 -17.24 -29.49
CA ASP A 341 25.74 -18.12 -30.28
C ASP A 341 25.00 -19.26 -29.52
N ALA A 342 23.70 -19.57 -29.71
CA ALA A 342 22.64 -19.13 -30.64
C ALA A 342 21.23 -19.41 -30.04
N VAL A 343 20.21 -18.82 -30.67
CA VAL A 343 18.80 -18.61 -30.27
C VAL A 343 17.85 -19.71 -30.79
N ASP A 344 16.68 -19.91 -30.16
CA ASP A 344 15.42 -20.04 -30.92
C ASP A 344 14.17 -19.55 -30.12
N PRO A 345 13.18 -18.86 -30.73
CA PRO A 345 12.17 -18.03 -30.05
C PRO A 345 10.70 -18.48 -30.25
N ALA A 346 9.84 -18.04 -29.32
CA ALA A 346 8.43 -17.70 -29.51
C ALA A 346 7.89 -17.16 -28.16
N ASP A 347 7.21 -16.02 -27.98
CA ASP A 347 6.72 -14.90 -28.80
C ASP A 347 6.18 -13.91 -27.73
N ILE A 348 6.50 -12.62 -27.57
CA ILE A 348 7.07 -11.54 -28.37
C ILE A 348 8.37 -11.09 -27.69
N ASP A 349 9.47 -11.10 -28.43
CA ASP A 349 10.80 -10.84 -27.91
C ASP A 349 11.11 -9.32 -27.87
N PRO A 350 11.40 -8.73 -26.69
CA PRO A 350 11.89 -7.35 -26.57
C PRO A 350 13.08 -7.06 -27.48
N PHE A 351 13.86 -8.08 -27.85
CA PHE A 351 14.96 -7.95 -28.79
C PHE A 351 14.50 -7.73 -30.23
N THR A 352 13.37 -8.25 -30.69
CA THR A 352 12.85 -7.95 -32.05
C THR A 352 12.34 -6.51 -32.12
N ALA A 353 11.73 -6.01 -31.04
CA ALA A 353 11.38 -4.60 -30.92
C ALA A 353 12.63 -3.71 -30.87
N LEU A 354 13.67 -4.13 -30.13
CA LEU A 354 14.94 -3.43 -30.05
C LEU A 354 15.73 -3.48 -31.36
N ASP A 355 15.63 -4.56 -32.13
CA ASP A 355 16.31 -4.72 -33.42
C ASP A 355 15.57 -3.96 -34.53
N ALA A 356 14.24 -3.88 -34.46
CA ALA A 356 13.47 -2.97 -35.29
C ALA A 356 13.84 -1.50 -34.98
N VAL A 357 14.03 -1.15 -33.70
CA VAL A 357 14.50 0.18 -33.29
C VAL A 357 15.95 0.42 -33.75
N ARG A 358 16.84 -0.58 -33.61
CA ARG A 358 18.24 -0.51 -34.05
C ARG A 358 18.34 -0.36 -35.57
N SER A 359 17.62 -1.17 -36.33
CA SER A 359 17.54 -1.08 -37.78
C SER A 359 16.94 0.26 -38.23
N ARG A 360 15.95 0.79 -37.51
CA ARG A 360 15.42 2.13 -37.75
C ARG A 360 16.46 3.22 -37.46
N LEU A 361 17.25 3.07 -36.40
CA LEU A 361 18.33 4.00 -36.05
C LEU A 361 19.48 3.96 -37.06
N GLU A 362 19.86 2.77 -37.53
CA GLU A 362 20.87 2.57 -38.58
C GLU A 362 20.40 3.14 -39.91
N HIS A 363 19.12 2.96 -40.26
CA HIS A 363 18.53 3.55 -41.45
C HIS A 363 18.53 5.08 -41.38
N LEU A 364 18.12 5.64 -40.23
CA LEU A 364 18.12 7.09 -39.99
C LEU A 364 19.55 7.67 -39.95
N SER A 365 20.54 6.92 -39.45
CA SER A 365 21.94 7.36 -39.45
C SER A 365 22.53 7.36 -40.87
N ALA A 366 22.22 6.34 -41.66
CA ALA A 366 22.61 6.27 -43.08
C ALA A 366 21.94 7.37 -43.90
N GLU A 367 20.66 7.66 -43.64
CA GLU A 367 19.92 8.74 -44.30
C GLU A 367 20.48 10.11 -43.92
N ASN A 368 20.81 10.34 -42.64
CA ASN A 368 21.49 11.57 -42.21
C ASN A 368 22.88 11.74 -42.83
N ALA A 369 23.66 10.65 -42.96
CA ALA A 369 24.96 10.70 -43.63
C ALA A 369 24.81 11.04 -45.12
N ARG A 370 23.79 10.48 -45.79
CA ARG A 370 23.47 10.78 -47.18
C ARG A 370 23.04 12.23 -47.36
N LEU A 371 22.12 12.72 -46.54
CA LEU A 371 21.65 14.12 -46.59
C LEU A 371 22.78 15.11 -46.26
N SER A 372 23.69 14.75 -45.36
CA SER A 372 24.88 15.56 -45.07
C SER A 372 25.82 15.62 -46.29
N GLY A 373 26.00 14.51 -47.00
CA GLY A 373 26.77 14.47 -48.24
C GLY A 373 26.09 15.21 -49.40
N GLU A 374 24.76 15.14 -49.53
CA GLU A 374 23.99 15.94 -50.51
C GLU A 374 24.10 17.44 -50.21
N LEU A 375 24.06 17.83 -48.93
CA LEU A 375 24.25 19.22 -48.51
C LEU A 375 25.67 19.71 -48.79
N GLU A 376 26.67 18.86 -48.55
CA GLU A 376 28.08 19.19 -48.84
C GLU A 376 28.33 19.28 -50.35
N ALA A 377 27.71 18.40 -51.15
CA ALA A 377 27.74 18.48 -52.61
C ALA A 377 27.05 19.75 -53.14
N LEU A 378 25.88 20.12 -52.61
CA LEU A 378 25.19 21.37 -52.95
C LEU A 378 25.99 22.62 -52.54
N LEU A 379 26.70 22.55 -51.41
CA LEU A 379 27.61 23.61 -50.98
C LEU A 379 28.81 23.70 -51.93
N LEU A 380 29.42 22.59 -52.34
CA LEU A 380 30.50 22.60 -53.33
C LEU A 380 30.01 23.09 -54.71
N ASP A 381 28.81 22.73 -55.14
CA ASP A 381 28.22 23.20 -56.41
C ASP A 381 27.92 24.71 -56.36
N SER A 382 27.45 25.21 -55.21
CA SER A 382 27.27 26.66 -55.00
C SER A 382 28.59 27.43 -55.02
N VAL A 383 29.68 26.82 -54.53
CA VAL A 383 31.03 27.41 -54.56
C VAL A 383 31.62 27.35 -55.97
N ALA A 384 31.30 26.33 -56.77
CA ALA A 384 31.69 26.21 -58.17
C ALA A 384 30.93 27.19 -59.10
N GLU A 385 29.64 27.47 -58.83
CA GLU A 385 28.86 28.50 -59.53
C GLU A 385 29.34 29.94 -59.26
N THR A 386 30.14 30.16 -58.19
CA THR A 386 30.60 31.51 -57.83
C THR A 386 31.73 32.04 -58.73
N ASP A 387 32.31 31.22 -59.61
CA ASP A 387 33.49 31.56 -60.43
C ASP A 387 33.22 31.82 -61.93
N ALA A 388 31.97 32.08 -62.32
CA ALA A 388 31.60 32.45 -63.69
C ALA A 388 30.81 33.78 -63.80
N ALA A 389 31.56 34.87 -64.03
CA ALA A 389 31.18 36.14 -64.69
C ALA A 389 30.02 37.00 -64.10
N PRO A 390 30.14 38.34 -64.13
CA PRO A 390 29.33 39.23 -63.30
C PRO A 390 27.92 39.43 -63.87
N LEU A 391 26.91 38.99 -63.11
CA LEU A 391 25.52 39.36 -63.36
C LEU A 391 25.17 40.69 -62.67
N PRO A 392 24.30 41.51 -63.31
CA PRO A 392 24.04 42.89 -62.92
C PRO A 392 23.28 42.96 -61.60
N SER A 393 23.80 43.76 -60.67
CA SER A 393 23.17 44.02 -59.37
C SER A 393 21.85 44.77 -59.53
N PRO A 394 20.70 44.24 -59.11
CA PRO A 394 19.56 45.08 -58.78
C PRO A 394 19.79 45.66 -57.39
N ALA A 395 19.67 46.97 -57.27
CA ALA A 395 19.88 47.72 -56.04
C ALA A 395 18.93 47.27 -54.91
N LEU A 396 19.42 46.39 -54.04
CA LEU A 396 19.11 46.43 -52.60
C LEU A 396 20.31 47.06 -51.89
N GLY A 397 20.07 48.14 -51.14
CA GLY A 397 21.13 48.96 -50.55
C GLY A 397 22.09 48.11 -49.70
N GLY A 398 23.40 48.35 -49.85
CA GLY A 398 24.47 47.54 -49.23
C GLY A 398 24.36 47.38 -47.71
N ALA A 399 23.62 48.24 -47.02
CA ALA A 399 23.32 48.10 -45.59
C ALA A 399 22.41 46.90 -45.27
N GLU A 400 21.47 46.55 -46.16
CA GLU A 400 20.55 45.42 -45.94
C GLU A 400 21.24 44.07 -46.21
N LEU A 401 22.11 44.02 -47.23
CA LEU A 401 22.94 42.85 -47.50
C LEU A 401 23.92 42.57 -46.36
N GLU A 402 24.51 43.61 -45.76
CA GLU A 402 25.41 43.47 -44.61
C GLU A 402 24.68 43.03 -43.34
N ARG A 403 23.42 43.48 -43.15
CA ARG A 403 22.54 42.99 -42.08
C ARG A 403 22.21 41.52 -42.23
N LEU A 404 21.82 41.09 -43.43
CA LEU A 404 21.54 39.68 -43.74
C LEU A 404 22.77 38.80 -43.53
N ARG A 405 23.96 39.24 -43.96
CA ARG A 405 25.22 38.53 -43.71
C ARG A 405 25.55 38.41 -42.22
N SER A 406 25.36 39.49 -41.47
CA SER A 406 25.55 39.49 -40.01
C SER A 406 24.56 38.53 -39.32
N GLN A 407 23.32 38.49 -39.79
CA GLN A 407 22.28 37.60 -39.26
C GLN A 407 22.57 36.12 -39.56
N VAL A 408 23.03 35.81 -40.77
CA VAL A 408 23.47 34.45 -41.14
C VAL A 408 24.67 34.01 -40.30
N ALA A 409 25.64 34.90 -40.06
CA ALA A 409 26.80 34.60 -39.21
C ALA A 409 26.39 34.31 -37.76
N LEU A 410 25.44 35.06 -37.20
CA LEU A 410 24.90 34.84 -35.85
C LEU A 410 24.17 33.49 -35.77
N LEU A 411 23.25 33.22 -36.69
CA LEU A 411 22.50 31.96 -36.72
C LEU A 411 23.41 30.74 -36.94
N THR A 412 24.48 30.90 -37.72
CA THR A 412 25.48 29.84 -37.92
C THR A 412 26.23 29.55 -36.63
N ARG A 413 26.59 30.59 -35.86
CA ARG A 413 27.24 30.43 -34.55
C ARG A 413 26.31 29.77 -33.53
N GLU A 414 25.06 30.21 -33.44
CA GLU A 414 24.05 29.58 -32.57
C GLU A 414 23.83 28.12 -32.92
N ARG A 415 23.78 27.77 -34.21
CA ARG A 415 23.66 26.38 -34.66
C ARG A 415 24.85 25.52 -34.24
N VAL A 416 26.07 26.06 -34.33
CA VAL A 416 27.28 25.36 -33.89
C VAL A 416 27.28 25.12 -32.38
N ASP A 417 26.85 26.11 -31.60
CA ASP A 417 26.78 25.98 -30.15
C ASP A 417 25.68 24.98 -29.72
N MET A 418 24.50 25.02 -30.37
CA MET A 418 23.45 24.01 -30.15
C MET A 418 23.92 22.58 -30.48
N LEU A 419 24.70 22.39 -31.55
CA LEU A 419 25.24 21.07 -31.90
C LEU A 419 26.28 20.58 -30.88
N ARG A 420 27.05 21.49 -30.28
CA ARG A 420 27.99 21.14 -29.20
C ARG A 420 27.26 20.74 -27.94
N ASP A 421 26.21 21.48 -27.56
CA ASP A 421 25.42 21.18 -26.37
C ASP A 421 24.64 19.87 -26.55
N HIS A 422 24.10 19.62 -27.74
CA HIS A 422 23.47 18.34 -28.05
C HIS A 422 24.45 17.17 -27.96
N ARG A 423 25.68 17.33 -28.48
CA ARG A 423 26.73 16.31 -28.37
C ARG A 423 27.14 16.05 -26.91
N ARG A 424 27.19 17.09 -26.07
CA ARG A 424 27.43 16.94 -24.62
C ARG A 424 26.29 16.18 -23.93
N ALA A 425 25.05 16.58 -24.19
CA ALA A 425 23.88 15.92 -23.61
C ALA A 425 23.79 14.43 -24.00
N MET A 426 24.18 14.08 -25.24
CA MET A 426 24.27 12.69 -25.67
C MET A 426 25.35 11.91 -24.91
N SER A 427 26.53 12.51 -24.69
CA SER A 427 27.60 11.91 -23.89
C SER A 427 27.16 11.66 -22.44
N ASP A 428 26.50 12.65 -21.83
CA ASP A 428 26.00 12.54 -20.45
C ASP A 428 24.91 11.45 -20.33
N ALA A 429 24.04 11.33 -21.35
CA ALA A 429 23.03 10.28 -21.41
C ALA A 429 23.64 8.88 -21.51
N ASP A 430 24.70 8.72 -22.29
CA ASP A 430 25.43 7.46 -22.43
C ASP A 430 26.13 7.07 -21.10
N GLU A 431 26.71 8.06 -20.39
CA GLU A 431 27.31 7.84 -19.07
C GLU A 431 26.28 7.40 -18.02
N LEU A 432 25.12 8.06 -17.97
CA LEU A 432 24.02 7.70 -17.08
C LEU A 432 23.44 6.32 -17.41
N ALA A 433 23.33 5.97 -18.70
CA ALA A 433 22.89 4.65 -19.12
C ALA A 433 23.87 3.56 -18.66
N ALA A 434 25.18 3.81 -18.76
CA ALA A 434 26.20 2.90 -18.28
C ALA A 434 26.18 2.76 -16.74
N GLU A 435 25.92 3.84 -16.01
CA GLU A 435 25.77 3.80 -14.55
C GLU A 435 24.53 3.01 -14.11
N ASN A 436 23.39 3.25 -14.76
CA ASN A 436 22.15 2.51 -14.49
C ASN A 436 22.33 1.00 -14.73
N ALA A 437 23.04 0.61 -15.78
CA ALA A 437 23.36 -0.79 -16.04
C ALA A 437 24.21 -1.42 -14.92
N ARG A 438 25.21 -0.68 -14.41
CA ARG A 438 26.04 -1.13 -13.26
C ARG A 438 25.21 -1.28 -11.98
N MET A 439 24.33 -0.33 -11.71
CA MET A 439 23.44 -0.38 -10.54
C MET A 439 22.46 -1.56 -10.63
N ALA A 440 21.84 -1.77 -11.79
CA ALA A 440 20.92 -2.89 -12.02
C ALA A 440 21.61 -4.25 -11.77
N HIS A 441 22.84 -4.42 -12.26
CA HIS A 441 23.62 -5.63 -12.03
C HIS A 441 23.97 -5.85 -10.56
N THR A 442 24.28 -4.77 -9.83
CA THR A 442 24.57 -4.83 -8.39
C THR A 442 23.33 -5.24 -7.60
N ILE A 443 22.15 -4.69 -7.94
CA ILE A 443 20.88 -5.06 -7.32
C ILE A 443 20.60 -6.55 -7.51
N GLU A 444 20.80 -7.07 -8.73
CA GLU A 444 20.54 -8.48 -9.02
C GLU A 444 21.46 -9.41 -8.23
N ARG A 445 22.75 -9.08 -8.15
CA ARG A 445 23.71 -9.82 -7.32
C ARG A 445 23.30 -9.83 -5.85
N LEU A 446 22.95 -8.66 -5.29
CA LEU A 446 22.52 -8.55 -3.90
C LEU A 446 21.24 -9.34 -3.64
N ARG A 447 20.30 -9.38 -4.59
CA ARG A 447 19.08 -10.19 -4.49
C ARG A 447 19.40 -11.68 -4.43
N GLU A 448 20.33 -12.16 -5.28
CA GLU A 448 20.73 -13.56 -5.27
C GLU A 448 21.48 -13.93 -3.98
N ASP A 449 22.33 -13.04 -3.45
CA ASP A 449 23.01 -13.26 -2.18
C ASP A 449 22.00 -13.33 -1.02
N VAL A 450 21.03 -12.41 -0.96
CA VAL A 450 19.94 -12.46 0.02
C VAL A 450 19.13 -13.74 -0.13
N ARG A 451 18.87 -14.21 -1.35
CA ARG A 451 18.15 -15.48 -1.60
C ARG A 451 18.93 -16.67 -1.08
N LYS A 452 20.25 -16.73 -1.31
CA LYS A 452 21.13 -17.79 -0.83
C LYS A 452 21.21 -17.81 0.70
N GLU A 453 21.35 -16.64 1.33
CA GLU A 453 21.40 -16.53 2.79
C GLU A 453 20.07 -16.93 3.44
N ARG A 454 18.93 -16.52 2.87
CA ARG A 454 17.62 -17.00 3.33
C ARG A 454 17.49 -18.52 3.22
N ALA A 455 17.88 -19.10 2.09
CA ALA A 455 17.85 -20.55 1.91
C ALA A 455 18.77 -21.30 2.89
N ARG A 456 19.91 -20.71 3.29
CA ARG A 456 20.78 -21.25 4.34
C ARG A 456 20.13 -21.17 5.71
N ALA A 457 19.55 -20.03 6.06
CA ALA A 457 18.84 -19.83 7.32
C ALA A 457 17.63 -20.78 7.45
N ASP A 458 16.87 -20.97 6.37
CA ASP A 458 15.70 -21.86 6.38
C ASP A 458 16.11 -23.33 6.53
N ARG A 459 17.21 -23.77 5.90
CA ARG A 459 17.76 -25.12 6.11
C ARG A 459 18.27 -25.32 7.53
N ALA A 460 18.93 -24.32 8.12
CA ALA A 460 19.40 -24.40 9.51
C ALA A 460 18.22 -24.48 10.50
N ARG A 461 17.15 -23.72 10.25
CA ARG A 461 15.89 -23.80 11.03
C ARG A 461 15.21 -25.15 10.88
N GLN A 462 15.17 -25.71 9.67
CA GLN A 462 14.59 -27.03 9.44
C GLN A 462 15.37 -28.12 10.19
N MET A 463 16.70 -28.10 10.12
CA MET A 463 17.54 -29.04 10.87
C MET A 463 17.36 -28.90 12.38
N ALA A 464 17.19 -27.68 12.91
CA ALA A 464 16.91 -27.48 14.33
C ALA A 464 15.55 -28.07 14.73
N ARG A 465 14.51 -27.86 13.91
CA ARG A 465 13.18 -28.45 14.11
C ARG A 465 13.19 -29.98 14.05
N ASP A 466 13.89 -30.56 13.07
CA ASP A 466 14.00 -32.01 12.93
C ASP A 466 14.73 -32.66 14.13
N ILE A 467 15.61 -31.91 14.82
CA ILE A 467 16.28 -32.35 16.05
C ILE A 467 15.35 -32.24 17.26
N ASP A 468 14.58 -31.16 17.37
CA ASP A 468 13.60 -30.96 18.45
C ASP A 468 12.43 -31.96 18.36
N ASP A 469 11.94 -32.28 17.16
CA ASP A 469 10.87 -33.27 16.92
C ASP A 469 11.26 -34.70 17.35
N VAL A 470 12.55 -35.04 17.31
CA VAL A 470 13.07 -36.35 17.75
C VAL A 470 13.27 -36.40 19.28
N ALA A 471 13.32 -35.25 19.94
CA ALA A 471 13.55 -35.12 21.38
C ALA A 471 12.28 -34.88 22.21
N ASP A 472 11.11 -34.74 21.57
CA ASP A 472 9.83 -34.50 22.26
C ASP A 472 9.40 -35.73 23.09
N THR A 473 9.78 -35.74 24.36
CA THR A 473 9.43 -36.77 25.36
C THR A 473 8.02 -36.61 25.94
N GLY A 474 7.18 -35.73 25.38
CA GLY A 474 5.87 -35.38 25.94
C GLY A 474 5.99 -34.54 27.23
N PRO A 475 4.85 -34.19 27.86
CA PRO A 475 4.84 -33.34 29.05
C PRO A 475 5.57 -34.02 30.21
N LEU A 476 6.47 -33.28 30.85
CA LEU A 476 7.29 -33.73 31.98
C LEU A 476 6.55 -33.60 33.31
N PHE A 477 5.53 -32.75 33.37
CA PHE A 477 4.70 -32.50 34.55
C PHE A 477 3.23 -32.87 34.26
N SER A 478 2.54 -33.39 35.28
CA SER A 478 1.11 -33.71 35.20
C SER A 478 0.21 -32.49 35.39
N ASP A 479 0.71 -31.46 36.06
CA ASP A 479 0.03 -30.17 36.19
C ASP A 479 0.41 -29.28 34.99
N PRO A 480 -0.57 -28.84 34.18
CA PRO A 480 -0.32 -27.93 33.05
C PRO A 480 0.37 -26.63 33.46
N GLU A 481 0.14 -26.12 34.67
CA GLU A 481 0.80 -24.91 35.16
C GLU A 481 2.30 -25.15 35.37
N ASP A 482 2.67 -26.22 36.09
CA ASP A 482 4.07 -26.58 36.32
C ASP A 482 4.79 -26.86 35.00
N GLN A 483 4.10 -27.50 34.05
CA GLN A 483 4.62 -27.75 32.71
C GLN A 483 4.93 -26.44 31.98
N PHE A 484 4.01 -25.47 31.97
CA PHE A 484 4.22 -24.19 31.30
C PHE A 484 5.29 -23.33 31.99
N ARG A 485 5.37 -23.36 33.32
CA ARG A 485 6.46 -22.71 34.07
C ARG A 485 7.82 -23.31 33.73
N HIS A 486 7.89 -24.64 33.57
CA HIS A 486 9.10 -25.31 33.15
C HIS A 486 9.52 -24.90 31.73
N GLU A 487 8.57 -24.82 30.79
CA GLU A 487 8.80 -24.35 29.41
C GLU A 487 9.34 -22.91 29.40
N ILE A 488 8.75 -21.99 30.18
CA ILE A 488 9.24 -20.61 30.34
C ILE A 488 10.68 -20.61 30.87
N TYR A 489 10.97 -21.42 31.89
CA TYR A 489 12.31 -21.49 32.46
C TYR A 489 13.34 -21.99 31.45
N LEU A 490 13.02 -23.04 30.69
CA LEU A 490 13.90 -23.58 29.66
C LEU A 490 14.15 -22.54 28.56
N GLU A 491 13.11 -21.90 28.04
CA GLU A 491 13.23 -20.87 27.01
C GLU A 491 14.07 -19.68 27.49
N TRP A 492 13.91 -19.24 28.74
CA TRP A 492 14.78 -18.20 29.31
C TRP A 492 16.23 -18.69 29.45
N ALA A 493 16.43 -19.91 29.93
CA ALA A 493 17.75 -20.48 30.15
C ALA A 493 18.54 -20.64 28.85
N THR A 494 17.87 -21.02 27.75
CA THR A 494 18.46 -21.19 26.42
C THR A 494 18.65 -19.86 25.68
N ARG A 495 17.66 -18.96 25.75
CA ARG A 495 17.67 -17.68 25.02
C ARG A 495 18.65 -16.66 25.59
N ILE A 496 18.69 -16.52 26.92
CA ILE A 496 19.50 -15.48 27.57
C ILE A 496 20.88 -16.07 27.88
N PRO A 497 22.00 -15.51 27.37
CA PRO A 497 23.33 -15.99 27.70
C PRO A 497 23.60 -16.01 29.21
N ALA A 498 24.38 -16.98 29.70
CA ALA A 498 24.62 -17.16 31.13
C ALA A 498 25.10 -15.88 31.85
N GLY A 499 25.95 -15.07 31.19
CA GLY A 499 26.46 -13.81 31.75
C GLY A 499 25.47 -12.66 31.76
N SER A 500 24.36 -12.75 31.01
CA SER A 500 23.33 -11.69 30.92
C SER A 500 22.08 -12.02 31.75
N LYS A 501 22.04 -13.18 32.41
CA LYS A 501 20.89 -13.62 33.21
C LYS A 501 20.58 -12.70 34.40
N SER A 502 21.60 -12.04 34.97
CA SER A 502 21.41 -11.04 36.03
C SER A 502 20.75 -9.76 35.54
N ASP A 503 20.99 -9.40 34.28
CA ASP A 503 20.54 -8.15 33.67
C ASP A 503 19.17 -8.32 32.99
N SER A 504 18.77 -9.56 32.73
CA SER A 504 17.45 -9.93 32.20
C SER A 504 16.85 -11.11 32.99
N PRO A 505 16.57 -10.92 34.29
CA PRO A 505 15.90 -11.93 35.10
C PRO A 505 14.44 -12.08 34.67
N LEU A 506 13.83 -13.23 34.97
CA LEU A 506 12.38 -13.36 34.89
C LEU A 506 11.74 -12.56 36.03
N ALA A 507 10.82 -11.65 35.70
CA ALA A 507 9.96 -11.01 36.69
C ALA A 507 9.12 -12.05 37.45
N ASP A 508 8.60 -11.70 38.63
CA ASP A 508 7.61 -12.55 39.31
C ASP A 508 6.33 -12.66 38.49
N TYR A 509 5.75 -13.85 38.40
CA TYR A 509 4.62 -14.10 37.50
C TYR A 509 3.63 -15.18 37.90
N GLY A 510 2.40 -15.01 37.41
CA GLY A 510 1.30 -15.97 37.55
C GLY A 510 0.45 -16.08 36.28
N PHE A 511 -0.59 -16.90 36.36
CA PHE A 511 -1.56 -17.13 35.30
C PHE A 511 -2.96 -16.90 35.85
N ALA A 512 -3.81 -16.19 35.11
CA ALA A 512 -5.21 -16.02 35.46
C ALA A 512 -6.01 -17.30 35.16
N GLU A 513 -7.21 -17.37 35.73
CA GLU A 513 -8.17 -18.44 35.44
C GLU A 513 -8.50 -18.45 33.94
N GLY A 514 -8.21 -19.57 33.27
CA GLY A 514 -8.45 -19.74 31.82
C GLY A 514 -7.27 -19.44 30.92
N PHE A 515 -6.15 -18.88 31.41
CA PHE A 515 -4.99 -18.60 30.55
C PHE A 515 -4.46 -19.87 29.85
N LEU A 516 -4.18 -20.93 30.62
CA LEU A 516 -3.64 -22.17 30.07
C LEU A 516 -4.63 -22.86 29.12
N ALA A 517 -5.94 -22.79 29.43
CA ALA A 517 -6.97 -23.29 28.53
C ALA A 517 -6.96 -22.50 27.20
N SER A 518 -6.83 -21.16 27.25
CA SER A 518 -6.73 -20.35 26.03
C SER A 518 -5.48 -20.66 25.19
N VAL A 519 -4.37 -21.06 25.83
CA VAL A 519 -3.14 -21.50 25.14
C VAL A 519 -3.35 -22.85 24.44
N GLU A 520 -4.17 -23.74 24.98
CA GLU A 520 -4.48 -25.04 24.38
C GLU A 520 -5.53 -24.92 23.27
N GLU A 521 -6.50 -24.03 23.43
CA GLU A 521 -7.59 -23.82 22.47
C GLU A 521 -7.18 -22.95 21.26
N ILE A 522 -6.22 -22.05 21.42
CA ILE A 522 -5.84 -21.11 20.35
C ILE A 522 -5.17 -21.84 19.17
N GLN A 523 -5.79 -21.73 18.00
CA GLN A 523 -5.25 -22.27 16.76
C GLN A 523 -4.40 -21.24 16.02
N GLY A 524 -3.51 -21.70 15.14
CA GLY A 524 -2.74 -20.84 14.23
C GLY A 524 -1.51 -20.19 14.85
N ILE A 525 -1.06 -20.67 16.01
CA ILE A 525 0.23 -20.30 16.62
C ILE A 525 0.82 -21.48 17.39
N ASP A 526 2.14 -21.68 17.26
CA ASP A 526 2.85 -22.71 18.02
C ASP A 526 2.99 -22.33 19.50
N ARG A 527 2.77 -23.29 20.40
CA ARG A 527 2.95 -23.11 21.85
C ARG A 527 4.33 -22.57 22.22
N SER A 528 5.38 -23.04 21.54
CA SER A 528 6.75 -22.53 21.73
C SER A 528 6.88 -21.04 21.43
N LYS A 529 6.10 -20.50 20.48
CA LYS A 529 6.06 -19.07 20.19
C LYS A 529 5.39 -18.28 21.31
N ILE A 530 4.34 -18.83 21.91
CA ILE A 530 3.66 -18.25 23.08
C ILE A 530 4.65 -18.16 24.25
N VAL A 531 5.34 -19.26 24.56
CA VAL A 531 6.37 -19.33 25.61
C VAL A 531 7.50 -18.33 25.36
N ALA A 532 8.01 -18.25 24.13
CA ALA A 532 9.03 -17.29 23.74
C ALA A 532 8.60 -15.83 23.99
N VAL A 533 7.34 -15.48 23.68
CA VAL A 533 6.83 -14.13 23.95
C VAL A 533 6.63 -13.91 25.44
N ALA A 534 6.14 -14.89 26.19
CA ALA A 534 6.05 -14.79 27.64
C ALA A 534 7.42 -14.45 28.27
N VAL A 535 8.50 -15.11 27.84
CA VAL A 535 9.87 -14.76 28.29
C VAL A 535 10.27 -13.35 27.88
N GLU A 536 9.96 -12.91 26.65
CA GLU A 536 10.23 -11.53 26.22
C GLU A 536 9.47 -10.49 27.07
N VAL A 537 8.24 -10.80 27.50
CA VAL A 537 7.45 -9.95 28.41
C VAL A 537 8.05 -9.93 29.82
N LEU A 538 8.40 -11.11 30.36
CA LEU A 538 8.95 -11.26 31.72
C LEU A 538 10.34 -10.64 31.88
N THR A 539 11.11 -10.54 30.80
CA THR A 539 12.45 -9.92 30.78
C THR A 539 12.44 -8.46 30.36
N GLY A 540 11.28 -7.91 29.96
CA GLY A 540 11.13 -6.54 29.44
C GLY A 540 11.65 -6.33 28.01
N LEU A 541 12.13 -7.38 27.33
CA LEU A 541 12.58 -7.30 25.94
C LEU A 541 11.44 -6.93 24.98
N ALA A 542 10.21 -7.37 25.28
CA ALA A 542 9.04 -7.08 24.44
C ALA A 542 8.73 -5.57 24.36
N ASP A 543 9.08 -4.79 25.38
CA ASP A 543 8.87 -3.34 25.41
C ASP A 543 9.76 -2.59 24.40
N ALA A 544 10.92 -3.16 24.03
CA ALA A 544 11.89 -2.56 23.10
C ALA A 544 11.74 -3.05 21.65
N LEU A 545 10.90 -4.05 21.40
CA LEU A 545 10.75 -4.69 20.08
C LEU A 545 9.58 -4.06 19.31
N PRO A 546 9.82 -3.30 18.22
CA PRO A 546 8.75 -2.62 17.48
C PRO A 546 7.73 -3.58 16.88
N GLY A 547 8.14 -4.81 16.56
CA GLY A 547 7.26 -5.86 16.02
C GLY A 547 6.44 -6.60 17.08
N ARG A 548 6.33 -6.09 18.31
CA ARG A 548 5.51 -6.69 19.37
C ARG A 548 4.24 -5.91 19.69
N ASP A 549 4.06 -4.72 19.10
CA ASP A 549 2.87 -3.87 19.30
C ASP A 549 2.40 -3.86 20.77
N MET A 550 3.35 -3.63 21.68
CA MET A 550 3.12 -3.66 23.13
C MET A 550 2.32 -2.42 23.55
N HIS A 551 1.07 -2.62 24.01
CA HIS A 551 0.18 -1.51 24.34
C HIS A 551 -0.72 -1.83 25.54
N ARG A 552 -1.10 -0.79 26.29
CA ARG A 552 -2.11 -0.89 27.36
C ARG A 552 -3.49 -1.16 26.76
N LEU A 553 -4.22 -2.10 27.35
CA LEU A 553 -5.58 -2.45 26.96
C LEU A 553 -6.55 -1.33 27.38
N ARG A 554 -7.52 -1.02 26.52
CA ARG A 554 -8.54 0.01 26.76
C ARG A 554 -9.90 -0.67 26.86
N GLY A 555 -10.68 -0.33 27.89
CA GLY A 555 -12.03 -0.86 28.11
C GLY A 555 -13.12 0.22 28.00
N GLY A 556 -14.35 -0.21 27.69
CA GLY A 556 -15.56 0.63 27.71
C GLY A 556 -16.56 0.33 26.59
N ILE A 557 -17.84 0.25 26.92
CA ILE A 557 -18.96 0.32 25.98
C ILE A 557 -19.23 1.80 25.72
N SER A 558 -19.03 2.28 24.49
CA SER A 558 -19.38 3.63 24.04
C SER A 558 -18.84 4.81 24.88
N GLY A 559 -17.80 5.48 24.38
CA GLY A 559 -17.60 6.92 24.59
C GLY A 559 -16.61 7.39 25.67
N THR A 560 -16.09 6.50 26.51
CA THR A 560 -15.00 6.82 27.45
C THR A 560 -14.04 5.64 27.55
N SER A 561 -12.97 5.65 26.76
CA SER A 561 -11.96 4.57 26.77
C SER A 561 -10.95 4.79 27.91
N SER A 562 -11.27 4.37 29.12
CA SER A 562 -10.27 4.25 30.18
C SER A 562 -9.38 3.03 29.92
N PHE A 563 -8.13 3.07 30.42
CA PHE A 563 -7.33 1.86 30.47
C PHE A 563 -8.01 0.86 31.40
N VAL A 564 -7.91 -0.43 31.07
CA VAL A 564 -8.41 -1.48 31.95
C VAL A 564 -7.42 -1.62 33.10
N GLU A 565 -7.90 -1.37 34.31
CA GLU A 565 -7.13 -1.43 35.55
C GLU A 565 -7.86 -2.35 36.54
N ASP A 566 -7.08 -3.16 37.23
CA ASP A 566 -7.53 -4.02 38.32
C ASP A 566 -6.79 -3.60 39.61
N PRO A 567 -7.50 -3.44 40.75
CA PRO A 567 -6.89 -3.01 42.01
C PRO A 567 -5.79 -3.93 42.54
N GLU A 568 -5.83 -5.22 42.20
CA GLU A 568 -4.89 -6.24 42.68
C GLU A 568 -3.86 -6.61 41.60
N LEU A 569 -4.27 -6.69 40.34
CA LEU A 569 -3.42 -7.15 39.23
C LEU A 569 -2.73 -6.00 38.46
N GLY A 570 -3.19 -4.76 38.63
CA GLY A 570 -2.59 -3.57 38.01
C GLY A 570 -3.18 -3.24 36.65
N THR A 571 -2.35 -2.82 35.69
CA THR A 571 -2.83 -2.39 34.36
C THR A 571 -2.83 -3.55 33.38
N ALA A 572 -3.87 -3.66 32.56
CA ALA A 572 -3.92 -4.63 31.46
C ALA A 572 -3.09 -4.18 30.25
N TRP A 573 -2.39 -5.13 29.65
CA TRP A 573 -1.55 -4.97 28.47
C TRP A 573 -1.87 -6.02 27.43
N ARG A 574 -1.56 -5.69 26.18
CA ARG A 574 -1.61 -6.59 25.04
C ARG A 574 -0.28 -6.60 24.32
N VAL A 575 0.13 -7.78 23.86
CA VAL A 575 1.33 -7.98 23.05
C VAL A 575 1.02 -8.86 21.85
N ALA A 576 1.58 -8.51 20.69
CA ALA A 576 1.44 -9.26 19.45
C ALA A 576 2.32 -10.52 19.46
N LEU A 577 1.68 -11.65 19.21
CA LEU A 577 2.38 -12.92 18.97
C LEU A 577 2.77 -13.05 17.49
N GLN A 578 1.99 -12.44 16.60
CA GLN A 578 2.18 -12.38 15.15
C GLN A 578 1.91 -10.96 14.63
N VAL A 579 2.54 -10.56 13.53
CA VAL A 579 2.37 -9.25 12.90
C VAL A 579 2.20 -9.42 11.40
N LYS A 580 1.37 -8.59 10.76
CA LYS A 580 1.08 -8.63 9.30
C LYS A 580 0.44 -9.95 8.84
N THR A 581 -0.35 -10.57 9.71
CA THR A 581 -1.17 -11.75 9.43
C THR A 581 -2.63 -11.44 9.75
N ALA A 582 -3.56 -11.87 8.90
CA ALA A 582 -4.99 -11.73 9.12
C ALA A 582 -5.37 -12.47 10.41
N SER A 583 -6.18 -11.83 11.26
CA SER A 583 -6.54 -12.32 12.60
C SER A 583 -5.30 -12.67 13.45
N ALA A 584 -4.30 -11.79 13.49
CA ALA A 584 -3.07 -11.99 14.28
C ALA A 584 -3.37 -12.31 15.75
N ARG A 585 -2.65 -13.28 16.32
CA ARG A 585 -2.83 -13.66 17.73
C ARG A 585 -2.17 -12.66 18.67
N ARG A 586 -2.82 -12.41 19.80
CA ARG A 586 -2.35 -11.55 20.88
C ARG A 586 -2.39 -12.27 22.21
N MET A 587 -1.49 -11.88 23.09
CA MET A 587 -1.49 -12.28 24.48
C MET A 587 -1.84 -11.06 25.34
N HIS A 588 -2.77 -11.25 26.27
CA HIS A 588 -3.16 -10.28 27.28
C HIS A 588 -2.56 -10.64 28.63
N PHE A 589 -2.10 -9.64 29.36
CA PHE A 589 -1.53 -9.82 30.68
C PHE A 589 -1.72 -8.57 31.53
N TRP A 590 -1.72 -8.75 32.85
CA TRP A 590 -1.69 -7.69 33.83
C TRP A 590 -0.26 -7.39 34.26
N ARG A 591 0.05 -6.12 34.47
CA ARG A 591 1.34 -5.67 35.00
C ARG A 591 1.09 -4.83 36.25
N GLY A 592 1.45 -5.40 37.40
CA GLY A 592 1.34 -4.78 38.72
C GLY A 592 2.34 -3.64 38.91
N THR A 593 2.05 -2.74 39.86
CA THR A 593 2.95 -1.64 40.22
C THR A 593 4.23 -2.12 40.91
N ASP A 594 4.19 -3.33 41.47
CA ASP A 594 5.32 -4.08 42.04
C ASP A 594 6.17 -4.80 40.98
N GLY A 595 5.76 -4.74 39.70
CA GLY A 595 6.43 -5.40 38.58
C GLY A 595 6.01 -6.86 38.37
N ARG A 596 5.05 -7.38 39.15
CA ARG A 596 4.51 -8.73 38.95
C ARG A 596 3.67 -8.79 37.68
N ILE A 597 3.81 -9.87 36.91
CA ILE A 597 3.08 -10.08 35.65
C ILE A 597 2.10 -11.24 35.81
N VAL A 598 0.83 -11.04 35.41
CA VAL A 598 -0.16 -12.12 35.41
C VAL A 598 -0.71 -12.30 34.00
N PHE A 599 -0.36 -13.42 33.36
CA PHE A 599 -0.85 -13.73 32.02
C PHE A 599 -2.33 -14.12 32.07
N ALA A 600 -3.15 -13.46 31.26
CA ALA A 600 -4.60 -13.55 31.35
C ALA A 600 -5.20 -14.41 30.25
N THR A 601 -5.01 -14.05 28.97
CA THR A 601 -5.59 -14.77 27.83
C THR A 601 -4.67 -14.75 26.61
N VAL A 602 -4.81 -15.74 25.74
CA VAL A 602 -4.31 -15.70 24.35
C VAL A 602 -5.50 -15.79 23.40
N GLY A 603 -5.60 -14.85 22.47
CA GLY A 603 -6.77 -14.71 21.60
C GLY A 603 -6.44 -14.06 20.26
N LEU A 604 -7.48 -13.78 19.49
CA LEU A 604 -7.39 -13.02 18.25
C LEU A 604 -7.18 -11.52 18.52
N HIS A 605 -6.71 -10.78 17.52
CA HIS A 605 -6.47 -9.35 17.61
C HIS A 605 -7.66 -8.54 18.14
N ASP A 606 -8.88 -8.99 17.80
CA ASP A 606 -10.15 -8.32 18.09
C ASP A 606 -10.80 -8.81 19.40
N ASP A 607 -10.27 -9.87 20.00
CA ASP A 607 -10.68 -10.28 21.34
C ASP A 607 -10.11 -9.26 22.32
N MET A 608 -10.99 -8.46 22.91
CA MET A 608 -10.61 -7.41 23.87
C MET A 608 -10.90 -7.85 25.31
N ASP A 609 -11.35 -9.09 25.50
CA ASP A 609 -11.68 -9.67 26.78
C ASP A 609 -10.40 -10.13 27.50
N ILE A 610 -10.32 -9.77 28.78
CA ILE A 610 -9.21 -10.09 29.69
C ILE A 610 -9.75 -10.57 31.03
#